data_AF-A0A9P9NIP0-F1
#
_entry.id   AF-A0A9P9NIP0-F1
#
_cell.length_a   1.000
_cell.length_b   1.000
_cell.length_c   1.000
_cell.angle_alpha   90.00
_cell.angle_beta   90.00
_cell.angle_gamma   90.00
#
_symmetry.space_group_name_H-M   'P 1'
#
loop_
_entity.id
_entity.type
_entity.pdbx_description
1 polymer ?
#
loop_
_entity_poly.entity_id
_entity_poly.type
_entity_poly.pdbx_seq_one_letter_code
_entity_poly.pdbx_strand_id
1 'polypeptide(L)'
;MALENFDIERSDQEVVRRALVSSMSFWLIISRLLQIALSFTVLFCTGYTANIFFGDWFHTFGLSFVTFIITMLFMFYIFVTPRKFPKVYQYKVHIAMEIFVTCLWIATVALLSWECQTWDAAEDVVSDVFSSEQAAMFISLPNQDSGILSLRAATALASINCAFWAVTLFILRRTLLYSVER
;
A
#
# COMPACT_ATOMS: atom_id res chain seq x y z
N MET A 1 -1.87 13.18 -40.71
CA MET A 1 -1.13 13.56 -39.49
C MET A 1 -1.84 13.15 -38.19
N ALA A 2 -3.05 13.62 -37.86
CA ALA A 2 -3.73 13.18 -36.62
C ALA A 2 -4.21 11.71 -36.63
N LEU A 3 -4.71 11.21 -37.77
CA LEU A 3 -5.13 9.81 -37.93
C LEU A 3 -3.95 8.82 -37.88
N GLU A 4 -2.84 9.15 -38.52
CA GLU A 4 -1.60 8.35 -38.49
C GLU A 4 -1.04 8.21 -37.08
N ASN A 5 -0.98 9.30 -36.31
CA ASN A 5 -0.52 9.24 -34.92
C ASN A 5 -1.42 8.38 -34.04
N PHE A 6 -2.73 8.38 -34.31
CA PHE A 6 -3.70 7.58 -33.56
C PHE A 6 -3.55 6.08 -33.84
N ASP A 7 -3.27 5.70 -35.09
CA ASP A 7 -3.05 4.30 -35.47
C ASP A 7 -1.73 3.76 -34.93
N ILE A 8 -0.67 4.57 -34.91
CA ILE A 8 0.62 4.23 -34.29
C ILE A 8 0.46 4.02 -32.78
N GLU A 9 -0.17 4.95 -32.07
CA GLU A 9 -0.34 4.86 -30.61
C GLU A 9 -1.19 3.65 -30.21
N ARG A 10 -2.18 3.28 -31.03
CA ARG A 10 -3.01 2.08 -30.84
C ARG A 10 -2.23 0.78 -31.08
N SER A 11 -1.39 0.75 -32.11
CA SER A 11 -0.50 -0.39 -32.40
C SER A 11 0.47 -0.64 -31.25
N ASP A 12 1.15 0.42 -30.77
CA ASP A 12 2.09 0.34 -29.66
C ASP A 12 1.41 -0.11 -28.36
N GLN A 13 0.20 0.40 -28.09
CA GLN A 13 -0.59 -0.05 -26.95
C GLN A 13 -0.93 -1.54 -27.02
N GLU A 14 -1.25 -2.08 -28.20
CA GLU A 14 -1.56 -3.50 -28.34
C GLU A 14 -0.34 -4.39 -28.17
N VAL A 15 0.83 -3.99 -28.70
CA VAL A 15 2.10 -4.71 -28.53
C VAL A 15 2.50 -4.72 -27.06
N VAL A 16 2.49 -3.55 -26.41
CA VAL A 16 2.81 -3.41 -24.98
C VAL A 16 1.80 -4.14 -24.10
N ARG A 17 0.51 -4.13 -24.44
CA ARG A 17 -0.52 -4.90 -23.71
C ARG A 17 -0.26 -6.40 -23.82
N ARG A 18 0.00 -6.92 -25.03
CA ARG A 18 0.29 -8.34 -25.22
C ARG A 18 1.58 -8.72 -24.50
N ALA A 19 2.60 -7.87 -24.54
CA ALA A 19 3.83 -8.04 -23.79
C ALA A 19 3.56 -8.07 -22.28
N LEU A 20 2.83 -7.12 -21.71
CA LEU A 20 2.46 -7.10 -20.28
C LEU A 20 1.65 -8.32 -19.85
N VAL A 21 0.67 -8.75 -20.64
CA VAL A 21 -0.19 -9.89 -20.33
C VAL A 21 0.58 -11.21 -20.46
N SER A 22 1.42 -11.34 -21.48
CA SER A 22 2.29 -12.52 -21.70
C SER A 22 3.45 -12.58 -20.71
N SER A 23 4.00 -11.41 -20.34
CA SER A 23 5.12 -11.21 -19.42
C SER A 23 4.69 -11.05 -17.97
N MET A 24 3.40 -11.23 -17.64
CA MET A 24 2.95 -11.24 -16.24
C MET A 24 3.48 -12.53 -15.60
N SER A 25 4.76 -12.47 -15.24
CA SER A 25 5.51 -13.57 -14.67
C SER A 25 4.76 -14.08 -13.45
N PHE A 26 4.77 -15.39 -13.25
CA PHE A 26 4.18 -16.04 -12.09
C PHE A 26 4.56 -15.33 -10.78
N TRP A 27 5.81 -14.86 -10.68
CA TRP A 27 6.33 -14.08 -9.55
C TRP A 27 5.62 -12.74 -9.32
N LEU A 28 5.22 -12.04 -10.39
CA LEU A 28 4.45 -10.80 -10.29
C LEU A 28 3.03 -11.06 -9.79
N ILE A 29 2.41 -12.19 -10.17
CA ILE A 29 1.09 -12.54 -9.65
C ILE A 29 1.16 -12.83 -8.16
N ILE A 30 2.18 -13.60 -7.72
CA ILE A 30 2.39 -13.88 -6.29
C ILE A 30 2.62 -12.59 -5.51
N SER A 31 3.50 -11.69 -5.99
CA SER A 31 3.78 -10.45 -5.28
C SER A 31 2.53 -9.58 -5.13
N ARG A 32 1.66 -9.54 -6.14
CA ARG A 32 0.37 -8.81 -6.08
C ARG A 32 -0.60 -9.41 -5.07
N LEU A 33 -0.70 -10.73 -4.99
CA LEU A 33 -1.52 -11.39 -3.97
C LEU A 33 -0.99 -11.12 -2.57
N LEU A 34 0.33 -11.13 -2.41
CA LEU A 34 0.97 -10.78 -1.15
C LEU A 34 0.73 -9.31 -0.78
N GLN A 35 0.79 -8.39 -1.75
CA GLN A 35 0.45 -6.98 -1.53
C GLN A 35 -0.99 -6.82 -1.04
N ILE A 36 -1.96 -7.56 -1.60
CA ILE A 36 -3.36 -7.54 -1.14
C ILE A 36 -3.45 -8.06 0.30
N ALA A 37 -2.83 -9.21 0.58
CA ALA A 37 -2.85 -9.82 1.92
C ALA A 37 -2.22 -8.88 2.96
N LEU A 38 -1.06 -8.30 2.67
CA LEU A 38 -0.40 -7.33 3.54
C LEU A 38 -1.27 -6.08 3.74
N SER A 39 -1.89 -5.57 2.67
CA SER A 39 -2.76 -4.40 2.76
C SER A 39 -3.96 -4.65 3.67
N PHE A 40 -4.55 -5.85 3.59
CA PHE A 40 -5.64 -6.26 4.46
C PHE A 40 -5.20 -6.42 5.92
N THR A 41 -4.04 -7.03 6.17
CA THR A 41 -3.50 -7.18 7.53
C THR A 41 -3.19 -5.83 8.16
N VAL A 42 -2.60 -4.89 7.40
CA VAL A 42 -2.37 -3.51 7.88
C VAL A 42 -3.70 -2.86 8.28
N LEU A 43 -4.73 -2.95 7.44
CA LEU A 43 -6.05 -2.41 7.75
C LEU A 43 -6.65 -3.03 9.03
N PHE A 44 -6.48 -4.33 9.23
CA PHE A 44 -6.98 -5.00 10.43
C PHE A 44 -6.23 -4.54 11.68
N CYS A 45 -4.90 -4.44 11.62
CA CYS A 45 -4.09 -3.94 12.72
C CYS A 45 -4.42 -2.48 13.07
N THR A 46 -4.52 -1.60 12.06
CA THR A 46 -4.88 -0.19 12.29
C THR A 46 -6.31 -0.03 12.78
N GLY A 47 -7.25 -0.87 12.32
CA GLY A 47 -8.62 -0.90 12.83
C GLY A 47 -8.72 -1.39 14.27
N TYR A 48 -7.94 -2.41 14.65
CA TYR A 48 -7.84 -2.87 16.04
C TYR A 48 -7.27 -1.78 16.95
N THR A 49 -6.19 -1.12 16.51
CA THR A 49 -5.58 0.01 17.21
C THR A 49 -6.58 1.16 17.37
N ALA A 50 -7.31 1.53 16.31
CA ALA A 50 -8.34 2.58 16.36
C ALA A 50 -9.45 2.24 17.37
N ASN A 51 -9.86 0.98 17.46
CA ASN A 51 -10.88 0.52 18.40
C ASN A 51 -10.42 0.64 19.87
N ILE A 52 -9.14 0.35 20.16
CA ILE A 52 -8.58 0.51 21.52
C ILE A 52 -8.46 1.99 21.90
N PHE A 53 -8.04 2.83 20.96
CA PHE A 53 -7.85 4.26 21.18
C PHE A 53 -9.13 5.09 20.97
N PHE A 54 -10.29 4.43 20.87
CA PHE A 54 -11.61 5.04 20.63
C PHE A 54 -11.68 6.01 19.43
N GLY A 55 -10.79 5.86 18.45
CA GLY A 55 -10.73 6.69 17.23
C GLY A 55 -10.23 8.13 17.43
N ASP A 56 -10.49 8.75 18.59
CA ASP A 56 -10.11 10.14 18.89
C ASP A 56 -8.59 10.36 18.97
N TRP A 57 -7.84 9.32 19.31
CA TRP A 57 -6.38 9.36 19.49
C TRP A 57 -5.60 8.63 18.40
N PHE A 58 -6.26 8.25 17.29
CA PHE A 58 -5.63 7.51 16.20
C PHE A 58 -6.17 7.94 14.83
N HIS A 59 -5.60 9.01 14.28
CA HIS A 59 -6.06 9.59 13.01
C HIS A 59 -5.61 8.80 11.78
N THR A 60 -4.61 7.92 11.96
CA THR A 60 -3.96 7.21 10.86
C THR A 60 -4.81 6.06 10.28
N PHE A 61 -5.87 5.63 10.98
CA PHE A 61 -6.82 4.65 10.45
C PHE A 61 -7.44 5.09 9.11
N GLY A 62 -7.86 6.36 9.01
CA GLY A 62 -8.51 6.89 7.80
C GLY A 62 -7.66 6.75 6.56
N LEU A 63 -6.36 7.08 6.63
CA LEU A 63 -5.45 6.92 5.49
C LEU A 63 -5.24 5.44 5.17
N SER A 64 -5.02 4.57 6.16
CA SER A 64 -4.83 3.13 5.93
C SER A 64 -6.03 2.47 5.23
N PHE A 65 -7.25 2.89 5.58
CA PHE A 65 -8.48 2.46 4.92
C PHE A 65 -8.55 2.94 3.47
N VAL A 66 -8.32 4.24 3.23
CA VAL A 66 -8.33 4.80 1.87
C VAL A 66 -7.28 4.14 0.98
N THR A 67 -6.04 3.96 1.48
CA THR A 67 -4.95 3.28 0.78
C THR A 67 -5.32 1.83 0.44
N PHE A 68 -5.98 1.11 1.34
CA PHE A 68 -6.48 -0.24 1.08
C PHE A 68 -7.53 -0.27 -0.04
N ILE A 69 -8.53 0.62 0.01
CA ILE A 69 -9.58 0.67 -1.03
C ILE A 69 -8.99 0.98 -2.39
N ILE A 70 -8.09 1.96 -2.48
CA ILE A 70 -7.42 2.31 -3.74
C ILE A 70 -6.57 1.14 -4.25
N THR A 71 -5.89 0.43 -3.35
CA THR A 71 -5.15 -0.81 -3.68
C THR A 71 -6.08 -1.86 -4.27
N MET A 72 -7.25 -2.10 -3.68
CA MET A 72 -8.22 -3.09 -4.17
C MET A 72 -8.80 -2.70 -5.54
N LEU A 73 -9.16 -1.43 -5.73
CA LEU A 73 -9.62 -0.91 -7.02
C LEU A 73 -8.55 -1.09 -8.11
N PHE A 74 -7.30 -0.81 -7.77
CA PHE A 74 -6.21 -0.97 -8.71
C PHE A 74 -5.91 -2.45 -9.03
N MET A 75 -5.96 -3.33 -8.03
CA MET A 75 -5.83 -4.77 -8.25
C MET A 75 -6.96 -5.32 -9.13
N PHE A 76 -8.20 -4.83 -8.94
CA PHE A 76 -9.31 -5.15 -9.82
C PHE A 76 -9.02 -4.68 -11.25
N TYR A 77 -8.50 -3.46 -11.41
CA TYR A 77 -8.09 -2.95 -12.71
C TYR A 77 -7.04 -3.84 -13.39
N ILE A 78 -6.00 -4.29 -12.66
CA ILE A 78 -4.92 -5.13 -13.20
C ILE A 78 -5.40 -6.55 -13.53
N PHE A 79 -6.20 -7.19 -12.68
CA PHE A 79 -6.57 -8.60 -12.87
C PHE A 79 -7.80 -8.80 -13.75
N VAL A 80 -8.77 -7.89 -13.70
CA VAL A 80 -10.08 -8.07 -14.36
C VAL A 80 -10.11 -7.39 -15.71
N THR A 81 -9.61 -6.15 -15.80
CA THR A 81 -9.72 -5.36 -17.04
C THR A 81 -9.03 -6.01 -18.24
N PRO A 82 -7.79 -6.55 -18.14
CA PRO A 82 -7.16 -7.21 -19.29
C PRO A 82 -7.92 -8.43 -19.79
N ARG A 83 -8.62 -9.15 -18.89
CA ARG A 83 -9.33 -10.40 -19.21
C ARG A 83 -10.73 -10.14 -19.77
N LYS A 84 -11.50 -9.23 -19.15
CA LYS A 84 -12.90 -8.97 -19.51
C LYS A 84 -13.08 -7.78 -20.46
N PHE A 85 -12.24 -6.76 -20.33
CA PHE A 85 -12.36 -5.49 -21.06
C PHE A 85 -11.00 -5.03 -21.64
N PRO A 86 -10.36 -5.83 -22.51
CA PRO A 86 -9.00 -5.56 -22.99
C PRO A 86 -8.84 -4.25 -23.77
N LYS A 87 -9.94 -3.69 -24.29
CA LYS A 87 -9.97 -2.38 -24.96
C LYS A 87 -9.92 -1.19 -23.99
N VAL A 88 -10.32 -1.40 -22.73
CA VAL A 88 -10.32 -0.38 -21.67
C VAL A 88 -8.98 -0.35 -20.94
N TYR A 89 -8.22 -1.44 -20.98
CA TYR A 89 -6.93 -1.53 -20.33
C TYR A 89 -5.88 -0.68 -21.07
N GLN A 90 -5.40 0.37 -20.41
CA GLN A 90 -4.33 1.24 -20.87
C GLN A 90 -3.10 1.12 -19.97
N TYR A 91 -1.94 0.87 -20.58
CA TYR A 91 -0.69 0.68 -19.86
C TYR A 91 -0.22 1.98 -19.16
N LYS A 92 -0.44 3.15 -19.79
CA LYS A 92 -0.13 4.47 -19.20
C LYS A 92 -0.87 4.67 -17.89
N VAL A 93 -2.16 4.31 -17.86
CA VAL A 93 -3.00 4.37 -16.66
C VAL A 93 -2.51 3.38 -15.60
N HIS A 94 -2.10 2.17 -15.98
CA HIS A 94 -1.51 1.21 -15.04
C HIS A 94 -0.30 1.80 -14.32
N ILE A 95 0.67 2.34 -15.06
CA ILE A 95 1.89 2.91 -14.47
C ILE A 95 1.54 4.11 -13.57
N ALA A 96 0.65 5.00 -14.04
CA ALA A 96 0.24 6.16 -13.25
C ALA A 96 -0.40 5.73 -11.92
N MET A 97 -1.28 4.72 -11.95
CA MET A 97 -1.89 4.14 -10.76
C MET A 97 -0.87 3.43 -9.86
N GLU A 98 0.13 2.74 -10.43
CA GLU A 98 1.21 2.11 -9.67
C GLU A 98 2.03 3.13 -8.88
N ILE A 99 2.40 4.25 -9.53
CA ILE A 99 3.13 5.36 -8.88
C ILE A 99 2.25 5.96 -7.78
N PHE A 100 0.99 6.23 -8.08
CA PHE A 100 0.05 6.83 -7.13
C PHE A 100 -0.15 5.95 -5.88
N VAL A 101 -0.37 4.65 -6.07
CA VAL A 101 -0.52 3.68 -4.97
C VAL A 101 0.78 3.56 -4.18
N THR A 102 1.94 3.57 -4.84
CA THR A 102 3.24 3.58 -4.16
C THR A 102 3.38 4.81 -3.26
N CYS A 103 3.03 6.01 -3.76
CA CYS A 103 3.04 7.23 -2.95
C CYS A 103 2.09 7.17 -1.75
N LEU A 104 0.89 6.57 -1.92
CA LEU A 104 -0.04 6.36 -0.81
C LEU A 104 0.53 5.42 0.26
N TRP A 105 1.22 4.35 -0.15
CA TRP A 105 1.89 3.45 0.80
C TRP A 105 3.04 4.14 1.52
N ILE A 106 3.82 4.98 0.85
CA ILE A 106 4.85 5.81 1.50
C ILE A 106 4.22 6.74 2.53
N ALA A 107 3.13 7.44 2.18
CA ALA A 107 2.41 8.31 3.11
C ALA A 107 1.82 7.54 4.30
N THR A 108 1.28 6.34 4.05
CA THR A 108 0.73 5.45 5.08
C THR A 108 1.81 5.02 6.06
N VAL A 109 2.99 4.61 5.56
CA VAL A 109 4.14 4.28 6.41
C VAL A 109 4.61 5.48 7.22
N ALA A 110 4.68 6.66 6.61
CA ALA A 110 5.13 7.87 7.28
C ALA A 110 4.20 8.25 8.46
N LEU A 111 2.88 8.22 8.25
CA LEU A 111 1.92 8.49 9.31
C LEU A 111 1.96 7.42 10.41
N LEU A 112 2.00 6.13 10.05
CA LEU A 112 2.08 5.06 11.05
C LEU A 112 3.36 5.14 11.89
N SER A 113 4.49 5.52 11.26
CA SER A 113 5.75 5.72 11.96
C SER A 113 5.71 6.91 12.91
N TRP A 114 5.03 7.99 12.52
CA TRP A 114 4.84 9.17 13.37
C TRP A 114 3.97 8.86 14.60
N GLU A 115 2.90 8.08 14.42
CA GLU A 115 2.07 7.60 15.55
C GLU A 115 2.88 6.72 16.50
N CYS A 116 3.66 5.76 15.96
CA CYS A 116 4.57 4.94 16.78
C CYS A 116 5.52 5.82 17.60
N GLN A 117 6.19 6.79 16.97
CA GLN A 117 7.11 7.68 17.65
C GLN A 117 6.44 8.48 18.77
N THR A 118 5.19 8.90 18.56
CA THR A 118 4.42 9.65 19.56
C THR A 118 4.10 8.78 20.78
N TRP A 119 3.71 7.53 20.57
CA TRP A 119 3.46 6.57 21.65
C TRP A 119 4.75 6.14 22.35
N ASP A 120 5.85 5.93 21.63
CA ASP A 120 7.16 5.61 22.20
C ASP A 120 7.63 6.76 23.12
N ALA A 121 7.51 8.02 22.68
CA ALA A 121 7.87 9.18 23.50
C ALA A 121 6.98 9.33 24.74
N ALA A 122 5.70 8.96 24.65
CA ALA A 122 4.79 8.96 25.79
C ALA A 122 5.15 7.86 26.81
N GLU A 123 5.50 6.66 26.33
CA GLU A 123 5.98 5.56 27.18
C GLU A 123 7.26 5.96 27.92
N ASP A 124 8.22 6.57 27.22
CA ASP A 124 9.50 7.01 27.80
C ASP A 124 9.28 8.00 28.96
N VAL A 125 8.48 9.06 28.75
CA VAL A 125 8.20 10.07 29.79
C VAL A 125 7.53 9.46 31.02
N VAL A 126 6.58 8.54 30.82
CA VAL A 126 5.91 7.87 31.94
C VAL A 126 6.90 6.98 32.70
N SER A 127 7.76 6.27 31.99
CA SER A 127 8.75 5.36 32.59
C SER A 127 9.87 6.08 33.36
N ASP A 128 10.25 7.29 32.93
CA ASP A 128 11.27 8.12 33.59
C ASP A 128 10.76 8.74 34.90
N VAL A 129 9.45 8.96 35.02
CA VAL A 129 8.85 9.70 36.14
C VAL A 129 8.20 8.76 37.16
N PHE A 130 7.66 7.62 36.73
CA PHE A 130 6.85 6.74 37.55
C PHE A 130 7.44 5.33 37.65
N SER A 131 7.27 4.68 38.82
CA SER A 131 7.50 3.24 38.91
C SER A 131 6.49 2.47 38.05
N SER A 132 6.80 1.24 37.65
CA SER A 132 5.91 0.41 36.81
C SER A 132 4.49 0.25 37.37
N GLU A 133 4.36 0.15 38.69
CA GLU A 133 3.06 0.08 39.38
C GLU A 133 2.28 1.39 39.30
N GLN A 134 2.97 2.53 39.33
CA GLN A 134 2.36 3.85 39.18
C GLN A 134 1.99 4.13 37.72
N ALA A 135 2.87 3.76 36.77
CA ALA A 135 2.59 3.84 35.34
C ALA A 135 1.33 3.05 34.96
N ALA A 136 1.12 1.86 35.54
CA ALA A 136 -0.08 1.06 35.34
C ALA A 136 -1.37 1.75 35.83
N MET A 137 -1.28 2.66 36.81
CA MET A 137 -2.40 3.49 37.24
C MET A 137 -2.65 4.70 36.31
N PHE A 138 -1.64 5.13 35.55
CA PHE A 138 -1.74 6.21 34.56
C PHE A 138 -2.17 5.72 33.16
N ILE A 139 -2.01 4.42 32.87
CA ILE A 139 -2.59 3.79 31.68
C ILE A 139 -4.11 3.93 31.76
N SER A 140 -4.65 4.87 30.98
CA SER A 140 -6.05 5.26 31.02
C SER A 140 -6.97 4.35 30.20
N LEU A 141 -6.39 3.50 29.34
CA LEU A 141 -7.13 2.70 28.36
C LEU A 141 -6.90 1.19 28.57
N PRO A 142 -7.98 0.39 28.65
CA PRO A 142 -7.85 -1.06 28.70
C PRO A 142 -7.19 -1.57 27.40
N ASN A 143 -6.18 -2.44 27.55
CA ASN A 143 -5.42 -3.07 26.46
C ASN A 143 -4.55 -2.11 25.62
N GLN A 144 -4.19 -0.92 26.14
CA GLN A 144 -3.32 0.06 25.47
C GLN A 144 -2.06 -0.57 24.87
N ASP A 145 -1.31 -1.37 25.64
CA ASP A 145 -0.08 -2.03 25.20
C ASP A 145 -0.29 -2.91 23.96
N SER A 146 -1.41 -3.62 23.90
CA SER A 146 -1.76 -4.46 22.75
C SER A 146 -2.08 -3.60 21.51
N GLY A 147 -2.66 -2.41 21.71
CA GLY A 147 -2.92 -1.44 20.65
C GLY A 147 -1.64 -0.85 20.07
N ILE A 148 -0.68 -0.52 20.93
CA ILE A 148 0.66 -0.02 20.53
C ILE A 148 1.44 -1.11 19.81
N LEU A 149 1.42 -2.36 20.31
CA LEU A 149 2.05 -3.49 19.63
C LEU A 149 1.43 -3.75 18.24
N SER A 150 0.11 -3.71 18.13
CA SER A 150 -0.61 -3.81 16.85
C SER A 150 -0.21 -2.68 15.90
N LEU A 151 -0.05 -1.46 16.41
CA LEU A 151 0.40 -0.30 15.63
C LEU A 151 1.83 -0.49 15.10
N ARG A 152 2.77 -0.90 15.95
CA ARG A 152 4.16 -1.20 15.54
C ARG A 152 4.20 -2.31 14.50
N ALA A 153 3.38 -3.36 14.66
CA ALA A 153 3.23 -4.42 13.67
C ALA A 153 2.65 -3.90 12.34
N ALA A 154 1.64 -3.04 12.38
CA ALA A 154 1.07 -2.39 11.20
C ALA A 154 2.14 -1.58 10.44
N THR A 155 2.97 -0.81 11.15
CA THR A 155 4.06 -0.02 10.55
C THR A 155 5.09 -0.91 9.85
N ALA A 156 5.50 -2.01 10.47
CA ALA A 156 6.42 -2.96 9.87
C ALA A 156 5.83 -3.61 8.60
N LEU A 157 4.59 -4.09 8.68
CA LEU A 157 3.90 -4.70 7.54
C LEU A 157 3.65 -3.71 6.40
N ALA A 158 3.28 -2.47 6.71
CA ALA A 158 3.11 -1.40 5.73
C ALA A 158 4.44 -1.07 5.04
N SER A 159 5.55 -1.07 5.78
CA SER A 159 6.89 -0.84 5.23
C SER A 159 7.31 -1.95 4.25
N ILE A 160 7.06 -3.21 4.62
CA ILE A 160 7.28 -4.37 3.74
C ILE A 160 6.40 -4.26 2.49
N ASN A 161 5.12 -3.91 2.64
CA ASN A 161 4.21 -3.75 1.53
C ASN A 161 4.64 -2.61 0.58
N CYS A 162 5.09 -1.49 1.15
CA CYS A 162 5.63 -0.35 0.41
C CYS A 162 6.87 -0.76 -0.41
N ALA A 163 7.76 -1.57 0.16
CA ALA A 163 8.92 -2.11 -0.57
C ALA A 163 8.47 -3.00 -1.74
N PHE A 164 7.47 -3.86 -1.55
CA PHE A 164 6.90 -4.64 -2.65
C PHE A 164 6.36 -3.74 -3.77
N TRP A 165 5.64 -2.66 -3.45
CA TRP A 165 5.14 -1.69 -4.43
C TRP A 165 6.26 -1.00 -5.21
N ALA A 166 7.32 -0.58 -4.53
CA ALA A 166 8.49 0.01 -5.19
C ALA A 166 9.19 -0.99 -6.14
N VAL A 167 9.30 -2.26 -5.73
CA VAL A 167 9.89 -3.32 -6.56
C VAL A 167 9.01 -3.64 -7.77
N THR A 168 7.69 -3.75 -7.61
CA THR A 168 6.78 -4.01 -8.75
C THR A 168 6.80 -2.86 -9.75
N LEU A 169 6.82 -1.61 -9.27
CA LEU A 169 6.97 -0.43 -10.13
C LEU A 169 8.29 -0.46 -10.92
N PHE A 170 9.41 -0.83 -10.27
CA PHE A 170 10.71 -0.93 -10.91
C PHE A 170 10.74 -2.02 -12.00
N ILE A 171 10.19 -3.20 -11.71
CA ILE A 171 10.10 -4.31 -12.66
C ILE A 171 9.24 -3.90 -13.86
N LEU A 172 8.04 -3.34 -13.62
CA LEU A 172 7.14 -2.90 -14.68
C LEU A 172 7.79 -1.86 -15.58
N ARG A 173 8.46 -0.86 -15.00
CA ARG A 173 9.19 0.16 -15.76
C ARG A 173 10.24 -0.49 -16.67
N ARG A 174 11.02 -1.45 -16.17
CA ARG A 174 12.02 -2.16 -16.98
C ARG A 174 11.36 -2.96 -18.11
N THR A 175 10.36 -3.78 -17.81
CA THR A 175 9.67 -4.61 -18.81
C THR A 175 9.09 -3.74 -19.93
N LEU A 176 8.56 -2.57 -19.60
CA LEU A 176 8.02 -1.64 -20.57
C LEU A 176 9.08 -1.03 -21.48
N LEU A 177 10.20 -0.56 -20.94
CA LEU A 177 11.30 0.00 -21.74
C LEU A 177 11.81 -1.02 -22.77
N TYR A 178 12.02 -2.27 -22.35
CA TYR A 178 12.46 -3.34 -23.26
C TYR A 178 11.42 -3.74 -24.31
N SER A 179 10.13 -3.47 -24.08
CA SER A 179 9.07 -3.74 -25.06
C SER A 179 8.89 -2.65 -26.10
N VAL A 180 9.35 -1.42 -25.82
CA VAL A 180 9.28 -0.27 -26.74
C VAL A 180 10.53 -0.18 -27.63
N GLU A 181 11.66 -0.74 -27.19
CA GLU A 181 12.92 -0.78 -27.96
C GLU A 181 12.99 -1.94 -28.99
N ARG A 182 11.99 -2.81 -29.08
CA ARG A 182 11.90 -3.92 -30.06
C ARG A 182 10.82 -3.65 -31.09
#